data_AF-K8NW98-F1
#
_entry.id   AF-K8NW98-F1
#
_cell.length_a   1.000
_cell.length_b   1.000
_cell.length_c   1.000
_cell.angle_alpha   90.00
_cell.angle_beta   90.00
_cell.angle_gamma   90.00
#
_symmetry.space_group_name_H-M   'P 1'
#
loop_
_entity.id
_entity.type
_entity.pdbx_description
1 polymer ?
#
loop_
_entity_poly.entity_id
_entity_poly.type
_entity_poly.pdbx_seq_one_letter_code
_entity_poly.pdbx_strand_id
1 'polypeptide(L)'
;MLSSREAFENDVCPVGDEMLGSLYRASEHGLPQLVESVSADVRAMLALFCYKRAHLHGMSLAIAATCTERDLVEQGGIVGSTLFAMSREAPSPQSISAASSRRSITLSTKPLSTLAPLVDEIDDEEPAAENLTAVPA
;
A
#
# COMPACT_ATOMS: atom_id res chain seq x y z
N MET A 1 32.98 -14.01 -7.70
CA MET A 1 32.09 -13.56 -6.61
C MET A 1 31.71 -12.14 -6.94
N LEU A 2 30.43 -11.86 -7.15
CA LEU A 2 29.95 -10.49 -7.39
C LEU A 2 30.16 -9.74 -6.07
N SER A 3 30.78 -8.55 -6.12
CA SER A 3 30.87 -7.71 -4.91
C SER A 3 29.45 -7.40 -4.44
N SER A 4 29.19 -7.33 -3.13
CA SER A 4 27.86 -6.96 -2.59
C SER A 4 27.31 -5.67 -3.23
N ARG A 5 28.22 -4.79 -3.65
CA ARG A 5 27.95 -3.56 -4.40
C ARG A 5 27.46 -3.80 -5.84
N GLU A 6 27.98 -4.79 -6.56
CA GLU A 6 27.52 -5.15 -7.92
C GLU A 6 26.18 -5.89 -7.90
N ALA A 7 25.89 -6.66 -6.83
CA ALA A 7 24.58 -7.26 -6.61
C ALA A 7 23.50 -6.19 -6.36
N PHE A 8 23.86 -5.13 -5.63
CA PHE A 8 23.02 -3.94 -5.44
C PHE A 8 22.79 -3.15 -6.74
N GLU A 9 23.79 -3.05 -7.62
CA GLU A 9 23.67 -2.37 -8.92
C GLU A 9 22.83 -3.17 -9.94
N ASN A 10 22.83 -4.50 -9.88
CA ASN A 10 22.09 -5.37 -10.82
C ASN A 10 20.64 -5.69 -10.41
N ASP A 11 20.08 -4.99 -9.42
CA ASP A 11 18.70 -5.24 -8.95
C ASP A 11 18.45 -6.70 -8.52
N VAL A 12 19.49 -7.38 -8.02
CA VAL A 12 19.34 -8.74 -7.48
C VAL A 12 18.76 -8.62 -6.07
N CYS A 13 17.58 -9.17 -5.88
CA CYS A 13 16.97 -9.21 -4.55
C CYS A 13 17.84 -10.08 -3.62
N PRO A 14 18.32 -9.56 -2.47
CA PRO A 14 19.19 -10.30 -1.55
C PRO A 14 18.46 -11.43 -0.81
N VAL A 15 17.15 -11.52 -0.99
CA VAL A 15 16.26 -12.55 -0.42
C VAL A 15 15.46 -13.21 -1.54
N GLY A 16 15.09 -14.48 -1.37
CA GLY A 16 14.24 -15.18 -2.33
C GLY A 16 12.80 -14.63 -2.37
N ASP A 17 12.09 -14.90 -3.47
CA ASP A 17 10.71 -14.41 -3.70
C ASP A 17 9.72 -14.77 -2.60
N GLU A 18 9.86 -15.94 -1.97
CA GLU A 18 8.99 -16.38 -0.87
C GLU A 18 9.09 -15.47 0.36
N MET A 19 10.33 -15.08 0.71
CA MET A 19 10.59 -14.16 1.82
C MET A 19 10.13 -12.74 1.47
N LEU A 20 10.38 -12.30 0.23
CA LEU A 20 9.92 -11.00 -0.25
C LEU A 20 8.39 -10.90 -0.23
N GLY A 21 7.69 -11.96 -0.64
CA GLY A 21 6.23 -12.05 -0.57
C GLY A 21 5.69 -12.01 0.86
N SER A 22 6.41 -12.64 1.80
CA SER A 22 6.09 -12.60 3.23
C SER A 22 6.25 -11.19 3.81
N LEU A 23 7.34 -10.49 3.46
CA LEU A 23 7.58 -9.10 3.84
C LEU A 23 6.49 -8.17 3.29
N TYR A 24 6.10 -8.37 2.03
CA TYR A 24 5.05 -7.58 1.38
C TYR A 24 3.70 -7.71 2.13
N ARG A 25 3.31 -8.94 2.50
CA ARG A 25 2.08 -9.19 3.29
C ARG A 25 2.18 -8.72 4.75
N ALA A 26 3.37 -8.77 5.35
CA ALA A 26 3.57 -8.42 6.75
C ALA A 26 3.73 -6.90 7.00
N SER A 27 3.76 -6.09 5.95
CA SER A 27 4.15 -4.67 5.96
C SER A 27 3.42 -3.77 6.97
N GLU A 28 2.21 -4.12 7.39
CA GLU A 28 1.43 -3.32 8.35
C GLU A 28 1.75 -3.60 9.83
N HIS A 29 2.00 -4.86 10.23
CA HIS A 29 2.10 -5.23 11.65
C HIS A 29 3.20 -6.24 12.00
N GLY A 30 3.80 -6.92 11.01
CA GLY A 30 4.75 -8.01 11.22
C GLY A 30 6.13 -7.79 10.61
N LEU A 31 6.31 -6.73 9.81
CA LEU A 31 7.56 -6.43 9.13
C LEU A 31 8.77 -6.32 10.08
N PRO A 32 8.75 -5.55 11.18
CA PRO A 32 9.93 -5.44 12.05
C PRO A 32 10.33 -6.77 12.68
N GLN A 33 9.35 -7.59 13.09
CA GLN A 33 9.60 -8.91 13.68
C GLN A 33 10.17 -9.91 12.65
N LEU A 34 9.71 -9.85 11.41
CA LEU A 34 10.24 -10.69 10.32
C LEU A 34 11.67 -10.27 9.96
N VAL A 35 11.92 -8.96 9.95
CA VAL A 35 13.22 -8.36 9.64
C VAL A 35 14.26 -8.66 10.74
N GLU A 36 13.88 -8.74 12.02
CA GLU A 36 14.78 -9.14 13.12
C GLU A 36 15.42 -10.53 12.96
N SER A 37 14.78 -11.45 12.24
CA SER A 37 15.34 -12.78 11.95
C SER A 37 16.52 -12.74 10.96
N VAL A 38 16.74 -11.59 10.32
CA VAL A 38 17.71 -11.39 9.24
C VAL A 38 18.93 -10.63 9.74
N SER A 39 20.11 -11.01 9.25
CA SER A 39 21.36 -10.30 9.54
C SER A 39 21.28 -8.82 9.15
N ALA A 40 21.96 -7.95 9.90
CA ALA A 40 21.96 -6.50 9.68
C ALA A 40 22.35 -6.11 8.24
N ASP A 41 23.33 -6.82 7.68
CA ASP A 41 23.85 -6.61 6.32
C ASP A 41 22.76 -6.82 5.24
N VAL A 42 22.02 -7.94 5.34
CA VAL A 42 20.95 -8.28 4.38
C VAL A 42 19.77 -7.31 4.54
N ARG A 43 19.49 -6.85 5.76
CA ARG A 43 18.45 -5.83 5.98
C ARG A 43 18.79 -4.49 5.33
N ALA A 44 20.04 -4.06 5.42
CA ALA A 44 20.51 -2.83 4.78
C ALA A 44 20.42 -2.96 3.24
N MET A 45 20.89 -4.07 2.68
CA MET A 45 20.75 -4.35 1.24
C MET A 45 19.29 -4.37 0.80
N LEU A 46 18.40 -5.00 1.58
CA LEU A 46 16.98 -5.06 1.29
C LEU A 46 16.30 -3.69 1.33
N ALA A 47 16.64 -2.85 2.32
CA ALA A 47 16.12 -1.48 2.42
C ALA A 47 16.49 -0.67 1.17
N LEU A 48 17.75 -0.77 0.73
CA LEU A 48 18.25 -0.06 -0.45
C LEU A 48 17.62 -0.60 -1.76
N PHE A 49 17.42 -1.91 -1.86
CA PHE A 49 16.70 -2.55 -2.96
C PHE A 49 15.24 -2.06 -3.06
N CYS A 50 14.54 -2.01 -1.93
CA CYS A 50 13.16 -1.53 -1.85
C CYS A 50 13.07 -0.02 -2.12
N TYR A 51 14.10 0.77 -1.76
CA TYR A 51 14.12 2.22 -1.96
C TYR A 51 14.09 2.62 -3.44
N LYS A 52 14.74 1.84 -4.32
CA LYS A 52 14.72 2.06 -5.77
C LYS A 52 13.35 1.87 -6.43
N ARG A 53 12.41 1.18 -5.75
CA ARG A 53 11.09 0.83 -6.28
C ARG A 53 9.99 1.65 -5.61
N ALA A 54 9.27 2.45 -6.38
CA ALA A 54 8.22 3.34 -5.85
C ALA A 54 7.15 2.61 -5.02
N HIS A 55 6.71 1.42 -5.45
CA HIS A 55 5.69 0.62 -4.75
C HIS A 55 6.19 -0.04 -3.46
N LEU A 56 7.52 -0.11 -3.24
CA LEU A 56 8.12 -0.66 -2.02
C LEU A 56 8.74 0.42 -1.13
N HIS A 57 8.57 1.70 -1.48
CA HIS A 57 9.22 2.81 -0.79
C HIS A 57 8.76 2.95 0.68
N GLY A 58 7.48 2.69 0.97
CA GLY A 58 7.02 2.64 2.37
C GLY A 58 7.70 1.53 3.16
N MET A 59 7.95 0.39 2.52
CA MET A 59 8.63 -0.75 3.13
C MET A 59 10.12 -0.49 3.32
N SER A 60 10.79 0.20 2.39
CA SER A 60 12.20 0.56 2.55
C SER A 60 12.42 1.47 3.75
N LEU A 61 11.54 2.46 3.98
CA LEU A 61 11.61 3.34 5.16
C LEU A 61 11.39 2.56 6.46
N ALA A 62 10.41 1.65 6.48
CA ALA A 62 10.15 0.81 7.64
C ALA A 62 11.33 -0.13 7.97
N ILE A 63 11.96 -0.74 6.96
CA ILE A 63 13.16 -1.58 7.15
C ILE A 63 14.35 -0.73 7.59
N ALA A 64 14.56 0.42 6.95
CA ALA A 64 15.64 1.36 7.28
C ALA A 64 15.52 1.89 8.72
N ALA A 65 14.31 2.04 9.26
CA ALA A 65 14.09 2.41 10.66
C ALA A 65 14.60 1.35 11.67
N THR A 66 14.73 0.09 11.24
CA THR A 66 15.27 -1.02 12.05
C THR A 66 16.78 -1.24 11.87
N CYS A 67 17.41 -0.53 10.93
CA CYS A 67 18.82 -0.65 10.60
C CYS A 67 19.65 0.44 11.29
N THR A 68 20.96 0.23 11.42
CA THR A 68 21.88 1.30 11.85
C THR A 68 22.31 2.15 10.66
N GLU A 69 22.67 3.41 10.90
CA GLU A 69 23.21 4.29 9.87
C GLU A 69 24.47 3.71 9.21
N ARG A 70 25.31 3.05 10.02
CA ARG A 70 26.56 2.43 9.55
C ARG A 70 26.30 1.34 8.52
N ASP A 71 25.38 0.41 8.80
CA ASP A 71 25.05 -0.68 7.87
C ASP A 71 24.49 -0.13 6.54
N LEU A 72 23.62 0.89 6.61
CA LEU A 72 23.06 1.55 5.44
C LEU A 72 24.13 2.28 4.62
N VAL A 73 25.07 2.95 5.26
CA VAL A 73 26.17 3.67 4.59
C VAL A 73 27.21 2.70 4.01
N GLU A 74 27.51 1.60 4.70
CA GLU A 74 28.44 0.58 4.20
C GLU A 74 27.92 -0.07 2.92
N GLN A 75 26.61 -0.32 2.83
CA GLN A 75 25.99 -0.92 1.64
C GLN A 75 25.57 0.08 0.56
N GLY A 76 25.09 1.27 0.95
CA GLY A 76 24.44 2.25 0.07
C GLY A 76 25.14 3.59 -0.06
N GLY A 77 26.25 3.81 0.66
CA GLY A 77 26.98 5.07 0.68
C GLY A 77 26.10 6.27 1.01
N ILE A 78 26.10 7.27 0.13
CA ILE A 78 25.29 8.50 0.28
C ILE A 78 23.79 8.18 0.28
N VAL A 79 23.35 7.23 -0.53
CA VAL A 79 21.92 6.83 -0.55
C VAL A 79 21.54 6.20 0.79
N GLY A 80 22.47 5.48 1.41
CA GLY A 80 22.31 4.90 2.75
C GLY A 80 22.09 5.97 3.83
N SER A 81 22.93 7.01 3.86
CA SER A 81 22.77 8.09 4.84
C SER A 81 21.48 8.88 4.63
N THR A 82 21.11 9.15 3.37
CA THR A 82 19.83 9.83 3.08
C THR A 82 18.65 8.96 3.47
N LEU A 83 18.69 7.65 3.19
CA LEU A 83 17.62 6.72 3.54
C LEU A 83 17.45 6.60 5.06
N PHE A 84 18.55 6.64 5.81
CA PHE A 84 18.52 6.67 7.27
C PHE A 84 17.88 7.95 7.81
N ALA A 85 18.22 9.12 7.24
CA ALA A 85 17.59 10.39 7.64
C ALA A 85 16.07 10.37 7.35
N MET A 86 15.69 9.94 6.14
CA MET A 86 14.28 9.85 5.72
C MET A 86 13.46 8.91 6.60
N SER A 87 14.04 7.78 7.05
CA SER A 87 13.33 6.84 7.92
C SER A 87 13.07 7.38 9.33
N ARG A 88 13.86 8.37 9.78
CA ARG A 88 13.70 9.06 11.07
C ARG A 88 12.70 10.21 10.99
N GLU A 89 12.59 10.87 9.85
CA GLU A 89 11.63 11.94 9.61
C GLU A 89 10.22 11.40 9.30
N ALA A 90 10.14 10.22 8.70
CA ALA A 90 8.86 9.55 8.48
C ALA A 90 8.21 9.23 9.85
N PRO A 91 6.96 9.66 10.10
CA PRO A 91 6.27 9.30 11.33
C PRO A 91 6.17 7.78 11.39
N SER A 92 6.89 7.18 12.34
CA SER A 92 6.83 5.74 12.58
C SER A 92 5.37 5.30 12.65
N PRO A 93 4.97 4.21 11.95
CA PRO A 93 3.59 3.71 12.01
C PRO A 93 3.18 3.32 13.44
N GLN A 94 4.14 3.14 14.35
CA GLN A 94 3.90 2.92 15.78
C GLN A 94 3.31 4.16 16.49
N SER A 95 3.40 5.35 15.87
CA SER A 95 2.88 6.61 16.41
C SER A 95 1.42 6.90 16.03
N ILE A 96 0.76 6.03 15.25
CA ILE A 96 -0.68 6.20 14.94
C ILE A 96 -1.58 5.75 16.12
N SER A 97 -1.01 5.24 17.22
CA SER A 97 -1.80 4.83 18.39
C SER A 97 -2.10 5.95 19.40
N ALA A 98 -1.65 7.20 19.21
CA ALA A 98 -1.80 8.23 20.26
C ALA A 98 -2.35 9.60 19.85
N ALA A 99 -2.68 9.86 18.57
CA ALA A 99 -3.05 11.21 18.14
C ALA A 99 -4.29 11.32 17.24
N SER A 100 -5.14 10.29 17.14
CA SER A 100 -6.48 10.49 16.60
C SER A 100 -7.40 11.02 17.71
N SER A 101 -7.24 12.30 18.04
CA SER A 101 -8.33 13.11 18.59
C SER A 101 -9.44 13.16 17.53
N ARG A 102 -10.18 12.06 17.40
CA ARG A 102 -11.41 12.03 16.61
C ARG A 102 -12.36 12.99 17.27
N ARG A 103 -12.54 14.17 16.68
CA ARG A 103 -13.66 15.04 17.02
C ARG A 103 -14.92 14.19 16.89
N SER A 104 -15.74 14.18 17.94
CA SER A 104 -17.02 13.49 17.97
C SER A 104 -17.86 13.92 16.77
N ILE A 105 -18.03 13.01 15.80
CA ILE A 105 -19.01 13.18 14.73
C ILE A 105 -20.38 12.98 15.37
N THR A 106 -21.12 14.06 15.57
CA THR A 106 -22.50 14.00 16.05
C THR A 106 -23.40 13.60 14.89
N LEU A 107 -24.03 12.43 14.98
CA LEU A 107 -25.15 12.08 14.11
C LEU A 107 -26.29 13.08 14.34
N SER A 108 -26.60 13.89 13.31
CA SER A 108 -27.76 14.77 13.31
C SER A 108 -29.02 13.91 13.25
N THR A 109 -29.73 13.78 14.37
CA THR A 109 -30.97 12.99 14.51
C THR A 109 -32.18 13.71 13.92
N LYS A 110 -32.04 14.33 12.74
CA LYS A 110 -33.16 14.97 12.06
C LYS A 110 -33.91 13.87 11.28
N PRO A 111 -35.15 13.51 11.65
CA PRO A 111 -35.90 12.51 10.91
C PRO A 111 -36.11 13.00 9.47
N LEU A 112 -35.71 12.16 8.51
CA LEU A 112 -35.92 12.40 7.09
C LEU A 112 -37.43 12.55 6.84
N SER A 113 -37.85 13.65 6.19
CA SER A 113 -39.22 13.81 5.73
C SER A 113 -39.64 12.61 4.88
N THR A 114 -40.82 12.10 5.18
CA THR A 114 -41.54 11.04 4.46
C THR A 114 -41.45 11.21 2.95
N LEU A 115 -40.87 10.22 2.26
CA LEU A 115 -41.00 10.09 0.81
C LEU A 115 -42.47 9.81 0.48
N ALA A 116 -43.01 10.55 -0.48
CA ALA A 116 -44.35 10.32 -1.03
C ALA A 116 -44.40 8.97 -1.78
N PRO A 117 -45.53 8.24 -1.75
CA PRO A 117 -45.68 7.00 -2.49
C PRO A 117 -45.65 7.26 -4.01
N LEU A 118 -44.80 6.52 -4.72
CA LEU A 118 -44.84 6.43 -6.17
C LEU A 118 -46.04 5.54 -6.53
N VAL A 119 -46.99 6.10 -7.28
CA VAL A 119 -48.10 5.35 -7.88
C VAL A 119 -47.57 4.59 -9.10
N ASP A 120 -47.73 3.28 -9.06
CA ASP A 120 -47.35 2.34 -10.11
C ASP A 120 -48.61 2.06 -10.94
N GLU A 121 -48.80 2.82 -12.03
CA GLU A 121 -49.83 2.52 -13.02
C GLU A 121 -49.20 1.58 -14.07
N ILE A 122 -49.33 0.28 -13.80
CA ILE A 122 -49.12 -0.79 -14.78
C ILE A 122 -50.43 -0.92 -15.56
N ASP A 123 -50.45 -0.45 -16.79
CA ASP A 123 -51.52 -0.76 -17.75
C ASP A 123 -51.03 -1.89 -18.66
N ASP A 124 -51.56 -3.08 -18.42
CA ASP A 124 -51.32 -4.30 -19.21
C ASP A 124 -52.67 -4.65 -19.87
N GLU A 125 -52.86 -4.26 -21.14
CA GLU A 125 -53.97 -4.73 -21.97
C GLU A 125 -53.45 -5.21 -23.35
N GLU A 126 -53.47 -6.54 -23.50
CA GLU A 126 -53.19 -7.38 -24.68
C GLU A 126 -54.43 -7.47 -25.62
N PRO A 127 -54.45 -8.29 -26.70
CA PRO A 127 -53.82 -8.25 -28.03
C PRO A 127 -54.79 -7.86 -29.18
N ALA A 128 -54.25 -7.78 -30.42
CA ALA A 128 -54.71 -8.54 -31.62
C ALA A 128 -54.71 -7.73 -32.93
N ALA A 129 -54.00 -8.27 -33.93
CA ALA A 129 -54.04 -7.98 -35.38
C ALA A 129 -53.80 -6.48 -35.75
N GLU A 130 -53.24 -6.07 -36.87
CA GLU A 130 -53.58 -6.37 -38.26
C GLU A 130 -52.39 -5.94 -39.15
N ASN A 131 -52.34 -6.52 -40.33
CA ASN A 131 -51.37 -6.34 -41.41
C ASN A 131 -51.50 -4.99 -42.18
N LEU A 132 -50.60 -4.79 -43.17
CA LEU A 132 -50.46 -3.70 -44.17
C LEU A 132 -49.52 -2.56 -43.75
N THR A 133 -48.60 -2.02 -44.56
CA THR A 133 -48.13 -2.26 -45.93
C THR A 133 -46.91 -1.33 -46.18
N ALA A 134 -45.99 -1.74 -47.06
CA ALA A 134 -45.10 -0.94 -47.94
C ALA A 134 -44.22 0.24 -47.42
N VAL A 135 -42.90 0.02 -47.32
CA VAL A 135 -41.78 0.43 -48.26
C VAL A 135 -42.02 1.69 -49.15
N PRO A 136 -41.02 2.46 -49.66
CA PRO A 136 -39.66 2.90 -49.23
C PRO A 136 -39.38 4.42 -49.48
N ALA A 137 -38.13 4.87 -49.28
CA ALA A 137 -37.32 5.53 -50.33
C ALA A 137 -35.82 5.44 -49.99
#